data_AF-A0A0A2M809-F1
#
_entry.id   AF-A0A0A2M809-F1
#
_cell.length_a   1.000
_cell.length_b   1.000
_cell.length_c   1.000
_cell.angle_alpha   90.00
_cell.angle_beta   90.00
_cell.angle_gamma   90.00
#
_symmetry.space_group_name_H-M   'P 1'
#
loop_
_entity.id
_entity.type
_entity.pdbx_description
1 polymer ?
#
loop_
_entity_poly.entity_id
_entity_poly.type
_entity_poly.pdbx_seq_one_letter_code
_entity_poly.pdbx_strand_id
1 'polypeptide(L)'
;MKTKKHTWPVSFLIILFLLFSASGCRNQKLLKQNTSTVNIDSLKQVFKKLTEINGEIKDRTSFYLPDVKTGSSDCDSICNSRIREMLNSINREIESGNNRYQLLYNEHNKTLEVLAQIAATKSENIEQHQQEFKQEKKEVVTEVPVYIIPIFYKYSAYFGWVSALFLINYLLTKLKSWLPKKLFT
;
A
#
# COMPACT_ATOMS: atom_id res chain seq x y z
N MET A 1 90.10 -29.15 4.45
CA MET A 1 89.59 -27.99 3.69
C MET A 1 88.05 -28.04 3.73
N LYS A 2 87.40 -27.29 4.63
CA LYS A 2 85.94 -27.34 4.83
C LYS A 2 85.27 -26.44 3.81
N THR A 3 84.49 -27.01 2.90
CA THR A 3 83.69 -26.24 1.93
C THR A 3 82.56 -25.52 2.66
N LYS A 4 82.60 -24.18 2.58
CA LYS A 4 81.65 -23.25 3.19
C LYS A 4 80.27 -23.48 2.55
N LYS A 5 79.33 -24.09 3.28
CA LYS A 5 77.95 -24.29 2.78
C LYS A 5 77.29 -22.92 2.63
N HIS A 6 76.90 -22.57 1.40
CA HIS A 6 76.16 -21.35 1.08
C HIS A 6 74.76 -21.40 1.72
N THR A 7 74.64 -20.90 2.96
CA THR A 7 73.36 -20.75 3.70
C THR A 7 72.63 -19.43 3.38
N TRP A 8 73.29 -18.54 2.64
CA TRP A 8 72.80 -17.20 2.30
C TRP A 8 71.43 -17.14 1.59
N PRO A 9 71.12 -17.99 0.57
CA PRO A 9 69.83 -17.89 -0.12
C PRO A 9 68.65 -18.39 0.72
N VAL A 10 68.91 -19.32 1.67
CA VAL A 10 67.86 -19.89 2.53
C VAL A 10 67.44 -18.90 3.60
N SER A 11 68.39 -18.19 4.21
CA SER A 11 68.07 -17.12 5.18
C SER A 11 67.31 -15.96 4.53
N PHE A 12 67.63 -15.60 3.29
CA PHE A 12 66.94 -14.53 2.57
C PHE A 12 65.46 -14.85 2.31
N LEU A 13 65.15 -16.09 1.92
CA LEU A 13 63.77 -16.54 1.69
C LEU A 13 62.92 -16.60 2.97
N ILE A 14 63.51 -17.00 4.10
CA ILE A 14 62.82 -17.04 5.39
C ILE A 14 62.44 -15.63 5.85
N ILE A 15 63.33 -14.66 5.67
CA ILE A 15 63.07 -13.25 6.00
C ILE A 15 61.98 -12.67 5.11
N LEU A 16 61.99 -12.98 3.80
CA LEU A 16 60.96 -12.56 2.85
C LEU A 16 59.57 -13.12 3.23
N PHE A 17 59.51 -14.37 3.66
CA PHE A 17 58.26 -15.01 4.10
C PHE A 17 57.69 -14.37 5.37
N LEU A 18 58.55 -14.02 6.34
CA LEU A 18 58.13 -13.33 7.56
C LEU A 18 57.59 -11.92 7.29
N LEU A 19 58.21 -11.17 6.36
CA LEU A 19 57.75 -9.83 5.94
C LEU A 19 56.37 -9.87 5.25
N PHE A 20 56.11 -10.90 4.44
CA PHE A 20 54.83 -11.05 3.74
C PHE A 20 53.70 -11.49 4.68
N SER A 21 54.04 -12.28 5.71
CA SER A 21 53.08 -12.71 6.74
C SER A 21 52.63 -11.55 7.64
N ALA A 22 53.53 -10.59 7.91
CA ALA A 22 53.23 -9.40 8.73
C ALA A 22 52.32 -8.38 8.04
N SER A 23 52.15 -8.44 6.71
CA SER A 23 51.31 -7.51 5.94
C SER A 23 49.86 -7.98 5.75
N GLY A 24 49.47 -9.10 6.40
CA GLY A 24 48.16 -9.75 6.24
C GLY A 24 46.96 -9.13 6.98
N CYS A 25 47.14 -8.19 7.92
CA CYS A 25 46.03 -7.55 8.63
C CYS A 25 45.64 -6.20 8.01
N ARG A 26 44.94 -6.22 6.87
CA ARG A 26 44.25 -5.02 6.35
C ARG A 26 42.77 -5.32 6.19
N ASN A 27 41.98 -4.79 7.13
CA ASN A 27 40.51 -4.89 7.12
C ASN A 27 39.97 -4.49 5.74
N GLN A 28 39.22 -5.40 5.11
CA GLN A 28 38.52 -5.13 3.86
C GLN A 28 37.54 -3.98 4.09
N LYS A 29 37.70 -2.88 3.34
CA LYS A 29 36.70 -1.82 3.32
C LYS A 29 35.54 -2.26 2.44
N LEU A 30 34.35 -2.36 3.02
CA LEU A 30 33.09 -2.50 2.31
C LEU A 30 32.87 -1.22 1.47
N LEU A 31 32.86 -1.36 0.14
CA LEU A 31 32.49 -0.29 -0.78
C LEU A 31 31.05 -0.53 -1.26
N LYS A 32 30.21 0.48 -0.98
CA LYS A 32 28.85 0.78 -1.48
C LYS A 32 28.72 0.58 -3.01
N GLN A 33 27.58 0.34 -3.66
CA GLN A 33 26.15 0.18 -3.35
C GLN A 33 25.50 -0.21 -4.69
N ASN A 34 24.64 -1.24 -4.74
CA ASN A 34 23.74 -1.47 -5.87
C ASN A 34 22.34 -1.04 -5.45
N THR A 35 21.85 0.05 -6.03
CA THR A 35 20.50 0.58 -5.79
C THR A 35 19.48 -0.33 -6.47
N SER A 36 18.58 -0.94 -5.69
CA SER A 36 17.36 -1.56 -6.23
C SER A 36 16.17 -0.77 -5.70
N THR A 37 15.49 -0.07 -6.60
CA THR A 37 14.25 0.66 -6.33
C THR A 37 13.09 -0.32 -6.24
N VAL A 38 12.52 -0.49 -5.04
CA VAL A 38 11.26 -1.21 -4.86
C VAL A 38 10.12 -0.20 -4.92
N ASN A 39 9.28 -0.28 -5.95
CA ASN A 39 8.02 0.46 -6.01
C ASN A 39 7.02 -0.20 -5.06
N ILE A 40 6.60 0.52 -4.02
CA ILE A 40 5.49 0.10 -3.17
C ILE A 40 4.22 0.62 -3.85
N ASP A 41 3.45 -0.32 -4.41
CA ASP A 41 2.23 -0.05 -5.13
C ASP A 41 1.19 0.70 -4.28
N SER A 42 0.57 1.67 -4.96
CA SER A 42 -0.59 2.48 -4.62
C SER A 42 -1.45 2.04 -3.42
N LEU A 43 -1.50 2.89 -2.39
CA LEU A 43 -2.58 2.90 -1.40
C LEU A 43 -3.91 3.17 -2.12
N LYS A 44 -4.72 2.12 -2.26
CA LYS A 44 -6.04 2.17 -2.85
C LYS A 44 -6.98 2.94 -1.91
N GLN A 45 -7.19 4.22 -2.20
CA GLN A 45 -8.08 5.10 -1.45
C GLN A 45 -9.53 4.64 -1.65
N VAL A 46 -10.12 4.02 -0.63
CA VAL A 46 -11.53 3.58 -0.64
C VAL A 46 -12.40 4.77 -0.26
N PHE A 47 -12.95 5.46 -1.26
CA PHE A 47 -13.98 6.47 -1.05
C PHE A 47 -15.26 5.78 -0.56
N LYS A 48 -15.59 5.94 0.73
CA LYS A 48 -16.85 5.44 1.28
C LYS A 48 -17.96 6.44 0.94
N LYS A 49 -18.61 6.24 -0.21
CA LYS A 49 -19.78 7.03 -0.64
C LYS A 49 -20.93 6.79 0.34
N LEU A 50 -21.14 7.72 1.28
CA LEU A 50 -22.31 7.71 2.15
C LEU A 50 -23.51 8.16 1.30
N THR A 51 -24.36 7.21 0.95
CA THR A 51 -25.61 7.49 0.26
C THR A 51 -26.72 7.52 1.30
N GLU A 52 -27.32 8.68 1.51
CA GLU A 52 -28.51 8.81 2.33
C GLU A 52 -29.73 8.67 1.42
N ILE A 53 -30.52 7.61 1.62
CA ILE A 53 -31.72 7.33 0.85
C ILE A 53 -32.91 7.65 1.74
N ASN A 54 -33.66 8.70 1.39
CA ASN A 54 -34.95 8.99 2.01
C ASN A 54 -36.02 8.11 1.35
N GLY A 55 -36.85 7.46 2.16
CA GLY A 55 -37.95 6.62 1.68
C GLY A 55 -39.04 7.42 0.97
N GLU A 56 -39.89 6.71 0.21
CA GLU A 56 -41.11 7.29 -0.36
C GLU A 56 -42.11 7.64 0.77
N ILE A 57 -42.69 8.84 0.72
CA ILE A 57 -43.70 9.30 1.68
C ILE A 57 -45.07 9.26 0.99
N LYS A 58 -46.05 8.65 1.66
CA LYS A 58 -47.46 8.58 1.21
C LYS A 58 -48.36 8.99 2.35
N ASP A 59 -48.76 10.25 2.35
CA ASP A 59 -49.63 10.81 3.36
C ASP A 59 -51.03 11.02 2.80
N ARG A 60 -52.03 10.63 3.60
CA ARG A 60 -53.44 10.89 3.32
C ARG A 60 -54.08 11.48 4.57
N THR A 61 -54.68 12.64 4.41
CA THR A 61 -55.47 13.29 5.46
C THR A 61 -56.86 13.60 4.92
N SER A 62 -57.89 13.40 5.75
CA SER A 62 -59.28 13.68 5.39
C SER A 62 -59.93 14.57 6.45
N PHE A 63 -60.58 15.64 6.01
CA PHE A 63 -61.32 16.56 6.87
C PHE A 63 -62.82 16.44 6.59
N TYR A 64 -63.61 16.13 7.61
CA TYR A 64 -65.07 16.08 7.49
C TYR A 64 -65.66 17.50 7.54
N LEU A 65 -66.51 17.82 6.57
CA LEU A 65 -67.17 19.12 6.39
C LEU A 65 -68.70 18.92 6.48
N PRO A 66 -69.30 19.10 7.67
CA PRO A 66 -70.74 18.95 7.81
C PRO A 66 -71.52 20.07 7.10
N ASP A 67 -72.77 19.78 6.76
CA ASP A 67 -73.68 20.79 6.22
C ASP A 67 -74.00 21.86 7.27
N VAL A 68 -74.13 23.10 6.82
CA VAL A 68 -74.61 24.21 7.63
C VAL A 68 -76.09 24.03 7.92
N LYS A 69 -76.47 24.22 9.19
CA LYS A 69 -77.85 24.22 9.66
C LYS A 69 -78.15 25.53 10.37
N THR A 70 -78.96 26.37 9.74
CA THR A 70 -79.36 27.71 10.21
C THR A 70 -80.78 27.71 10.80
N GLY A 71 -81.53 26.63 10.61
CA GLY A 71 -82.93 26.52 11.04
C GLY A 71 -83.94 27.01 9.99
N SER A 72 -83.48 27.55 8.86
CA SER A 72 -84.28 27.86 7.69
C SER A 72 -83.88 26.97 6.52
N SER A 73 -84.82 26.18 5.99
CA SER A 73 -84.55 25.21 4.91
C SER A 73 -84.05 25.86 3.63
N ASP A 74 -84.56 27.04 3.31
CA ASP A 74 -84.22 27.75 2.07
C ASP A 74 -82.78 28.27 2.14
N CYS A 75 -82.39 28.78 3.31
CA CYS A 75 -81.02 29.23 3.57
C CYS A 75 -80.04 28.05 3.57
N ASP A 76 -80.39 26.96 4.26
CA ASP A 76 -79.56 25.75 4.32
C ASP A 76 -79.33 25.15 2.93
N SER A 77 -80.35 25.12 2.07
CA SER A 77 -80.22 24.63 0.70
C SER A 77 -79.24 25.47 -0.13
N ILE A 78 -79.40 26.80 -0.11
CA ILE A 78 -78.56 27.72 -0.88
C ILE A 78 -77.12 27.72 -0.35
N CYS A 79 -76.93 27.80 0.97
CA CYS A 79 -75.61 27.84 1.59
C CYS A 79 -74.82 26.56 1.31
N ASN A 80 -75.44 25.39 1.53
CA ASN A 80 -74.76 24.11 1.30
C ASN A 80 -74.50 23.85 -0.20
N SER A 81 -75.35 24.37 -1.09
CA SER A 81 -75.10 24.32 -2.54
C SER A 81 -73.86 25.14 -2.92
N ARG A 82 -73.78 26.40 -2.45
CA ARG A 82 -72.64 27.27 -2.74
C ARG A 82 -71.33 26.77 -2.12
N ILE A 83 -71.38 26.25 -0.89
CA ILE A 83 -70.20 25.64 -0.26
C ILE A 83 -69.69 24.46 -1.09
N ARG A 84 -70.59 23.57 -1.54
CA ARG A 84 -70.20 22.44 -2.40
C ARG A 84 -69.62 22.90 -3.74
N GLU A 85 -70.18 23.92 -4.35
CA GLU A 85 -69.65 24.53 -5.58
C GLU A 85 -68.22 25.08 -5.37
N MET A 86 -68.00 25.79 -4.26
CA MET A 86 -66.68 26.30 -3.90
C MET A 86 -65.68 25.16 -3.62
N LEU A 87 -66.10 24.12 -2.87
CA LEU A 87 -65.24 22.98 -2.55
C LEU A 87 -64.89 22.16 -3.80
N ASN A 88 -65.82 22.01 -4.74
CA ASN A 88 -65.52 21.39 -6.03
C ASN A 88 -64.57 22.24 -6.88
N SER A 89 -64.64 23.57 -6.77
CA SER A 89 -63.77 24.46 -7.56
C SER A 89 -62.29 24.44 -7.12
N ILE A 90 -62.02 24.07 -5.86
CA ILE A 90 -60.65 23.99 -5.32
C ILE A 90 -59.99 22.63 -5.57
N ASN A 91 -60.70 21.69 -6.19
CA ASN A 91 -60.13 20.40 -6.57
C ASN A 91 -58.89 20.63 -7.44
N ARG A 92 -57.75 20.12 -6.98
CA ARG A 92 -56.47 20.37 -7.63
C ARG A 92 -55.59 19.15 -7.54
N GLU A 93 -54.92 18.88 -8.65
CA GLU A 93 -53.88 17.87 -8.75
C GLU A 93 -52.63 18.53 -9.30
N ILE A 94 -51.51 18.32 -8.60
CA ILE A 94 -50.21 18.84 -8.98
C ILE A 94 -49.25 17.66 -9.03
N GLU A 95 -48.69 17.43 -10.21
CA GLU A 95 -47.65 16.43 -10.42
C GLU A 95 -46.34 17.12 -10.77
N SER A 96 -45.25 16.69 -10.15
CA SER A 96 -43.91 17.21 -10.40
C SER A 96 -42.89 16.08 -10.28
N GLY A 97 -42.42 15.61 -11.45
CA GLY A 97 -41.55 14.44 -11.52
C GLY A 97 -42.27 13.21 -10.97
N ASN A 98 -41.72 12.61 -9.92
CA ASN A 98 -42.32 11.46 -9.23
C ASN A 98 -43.15 11.86 -7.99
N ASN A 99 -43.31 13.17 -7.73
CA ASN A 99 -44.10 13.68 -6.62
C ASN A 99 -45.51 14.06 -7.10
N ARG A 100 -46.53 13.79 -6.30
CA ARG A 100 -47.94 14.10 -6.60
C ARG A 100 -48.63 14.64 -5.36
N TYR A 101 -49.38 15.72 -5.54
CA TYR A 101 -50.24 16.31 -4.53
C TYR A 101 -51.66 16.41 -5.06
N GLN A 102 -52.64 15.93 -4.30
CA GLN A 102 -54.05 16.04 -4.67
C GLN A 102 -54.84 16.64 -3.51
N LEU A 103 -55.69 17.60 -3.86
CA LEU A 103 -56.71 18.18 -3.00
C LEU A 103 -58.04 17.86 -3.66
N LEU A 104 -58.85 17.01 -3.04
CA LEU A 104 -60.09 16.50 -3.62
C LEU A 104 -61.23 16.57 -2.62
N TYR A 105 -62.32 17.23 -2.99
CA TYR A 105 -63.57 17.19 -2.25
C TYR A 105 -64.42 16.00 -2.71
N ASN A 106 -64.80 15.15 -1.75
CA ASN A 106 -65.70 14.02 -1.95
C ASN A 106 -67.10 14.41 -1.43
N GLU A 107 -68.02 14.66 -2.35
CA GLU A 107 -69.39 15.09 -2.01
C GLU A 107 -70.19 13.99 -1.28
N HIS A 108 -69.94 12.71 -1.57
CA HIS A 108 -70.66 11.60 -0.95
C HIS A 108 -70.33 11.46 0.53
N ASN A 109 -69.04 11.55 0.85
CA ASN A 109 -68.55 11.42 2.22
C ASN A 109 -68.50 12.77 2.95
N LYS A 110 -68.70 13.88 2.23
CA LYS A 110 -68.51 15.26 2.70
C LYS A 110 -67.12 15.47 3.31
N THR A 111 -66.11 14.93 2.64
CA THR A 111 -64.73 14.98 3.09
C THR A 111 -63.84 15.71 2.10
N LEU A 112 -62.99 16.60 2.59
CA LEU A 112 -61.86 17.14 1.84
C LEU A 112 -60.64 16.27 2.08
N GLU A 113 -60.15 15.63 1.03
CA GLU A 113 -59.01 14.73 1.05
C GLU A 113 -57.76 15.44 0.54
N VAL A 114 -56.69 15.33 1.30
CA VAL A 114 -55.35 15.80 0.94
C VAL A 114 -54.46 14.57 0.83
N LEU A 115 -53.93 14.35 -0.37
CA LEU A 115 -53.04 13.25 -0.70
C LEU A 115 -51.69 13.82 -1.09
N ALA A 116 -50.62 13.36 -0.45
CA ALA A 116 -49.26 13.71 -0.80
C ALA A 116 -48.46 12.43 -1.04
N GLN A 117 -47.93 12.28 -2.24
CA GLN A 117 -47.01 11.22 -2.62
C GLN A 117 -45.68 11.88 -2.98
N ILE A 118 -44.65 11.62 -2.19
CA ILE A 118 -43.31 12.16 -2.39
C ILE A 118 -42.38 10.99 -2.65
N ALA A 119 -41.76 10.97 -3.82
CA ALA A 119 -40.86 9.91 -4.23
C ALA A 119 -39.61 9.86 -3.37
N ALA A 120 -39.02 8.67 -3.29
CA ALA A 120 -37.74 8.48 -2.62
C ALA A 120 -36.66 9.39 -3.24
N THR A 121 -35.92 10.08 -2.38
CA THR A 121 -34.79 10.93 -2.80
C THR A 121 -33.49 10.29 -2.36
N LYS A 122 -32.52 10.25 -3.28
CA LYS A 122 -31.17 9.77 -3.01
C LYS A 122 -30.25 10.98 -2.91
N SER A 123 -29.85 11.34 -1.69
CA SER A 123 -28.82 12.35 -1.50
C SER A 123 -27.45 11.68 -1.54
N GLU A 124 -26.63 12.03 -2.54
CA GLU A 124 -25.26 11.56 -2.64
C GLU A 124 -24.34 12.61 -2.01
N ASN A 125 -24.10 12.51 -0.70
CA ASN A 125 -23.06 13.31 -0.06
C ASN A 125 -21.70 12.68 -0.35
N ILE A 126 -20.98 13.28 -1.31
CA ILE A 126 -19.58 12.94 -1.57
C ILE A 126 -18.73 13.73 -0.57
N GLU A 127 -18.52 13.17 0.62
CA GLU A 127 -17.47 13.66 1.51
C GLU A 127 -16.12 13.34 0.88
N GLN A 128 -15.56 14.31 0.16
CA GLN A 128 -14.18 14.24 -0.34
C GLN A 128 -13.23 14.42 0.85
N HIS A 129 -12.97 13.36 1.60
CA HIS A 129 -11.80 13.31 2.44
C HIS A 129 -10.57 13.18 1.54
N GLN A 130 -10.08 14.32 1.04
CA GLN A 130 -8.71 14.46 0.57
C GLN A 130 -7.78 14.38 1.80
N GLN A 131 -7.55 13.17 2.29
CA GLN A 131 -6.30 12.92 2.99
C GLN A 131 -5.22 12.99 1.91
N GLU A 132 -4.51 14.12 1.85
CA GLU A 132 -3.24 14.21 1.18
C GLU A 132 -2.30 13.20 1.84
N PHE A 133 -2.32 11.96 1.36
CA PHE A 133 -1.24 11.03 1.63
C PHE A 133 -0.02 11.62 0.92
N LYS A 134 0.80 12.37 1.67
CA LYS A 134 2.17 12.66 1.27
C LYS A 134 2.80 11.31 0.97
N GLN A 135 2.98 11.02 -0.31
CA GLN A 135 3.85 9.96 -0.78
C GLN A 135 5.27 10.38 -0.43
N GLU A 136 5.66 10.23 0.84
CA GLU A 136 7.06 10.12 1.17
C GLU A 136 7.53 8.80 0.58
N LYS A 137 8.07 8.86 -0.63
CA LYS A 137 8.93 7.83 -1.19
C LYS A 137 10.12 7.67 -0.25
N LYS A 138 9.97 6.88 0.81
CA LYS A 138 11.10 6.41 1.60
C LYS A 138 11.79 5.34 0.78
N GLU A 139 12.83 5.75 0.06
CA GLU A 139 13.79 4.84 -0.53
C GLU A 139 14.46 4.05 0.60
N VAL A 140 13.94 2.85 0.87
CA VAL A 140 14.57 1.94 1.83
C VAL A 140 15.76 1.29 1.13
N VAL A 141 16.95 1.83 1.37
CA VAL A 141 18.21 1.26 0.88
C VAL A 141 18.56 0.04 1.73
N THR A 142 18.23 -1.16 1.25
CA THR A 142 18.75 -2.41 1.81
C THR A 142 20.16 -2.69 1.27
N GLU A 143 21.15 -2.66 2.15
CA GLU A 143 22.52 -3.05 1.83
C GLU A 143 22.64 -4.59 1.77
N VAL A 144 22.81 -5.15 0.57
CA VAL A 144 23.17 -6.57 0.41
C VAL A 144 24.70 -6.68 0.39
N PRO A 145 25.33 -7.40 1.34
CA PRO A 145 26.78 -7.53 1.35
C PRO A 145 27.24 -8.45 0.22
N VAL A 146 27.95 -7.88 -0.76
CA VAL A 146 28.61 -8.65 -1.83
C VAL A 146 30.05 -8.93 -1.40
N TYR A 147 30.41 -10.20 -1.24
CA TYR A 147 31.77 -10.62 -0.91
C TYR A 147 32.64 -10.64 -2.17
N ILE A 148 33.50 -9.62 -2.34
CA ILE A 148 34.48 -9.59 -3.43
C ILE A 148 35.87 -9.91 -2.86
N ILE A 149 36.43 -11.04 -3.28
CA ILE A 149 37.81 -11.40 -2.96
C ILE A 149 38.76 -10.52 -3.79
N PRO A 150 39.61 -9.69 -3.16
CA PRO A 150 40.51 -8.81 -3.89
C PRO A 150 41.53 -9.63 -4.69
N ILE A 151 41.82 -9.16 -5.91
CA ILE A 151 42.69 -9.84 -6.90
C ILE A 151 44.06 -10.21 -6.31
N PHE A 152 44.61 -9.42 -5.40
CA PHE A 152 45.88 -9.69 -4.72
C PHE A 152 45.92 -11.04 -3.97
N TYR A 153 44.80 -11.47 -3.36
CA TYR A 153 44.74 -12.76 -2.67
C TYR A 153 44.95 -13.95 -3.61
N LYS A 154 44.54 -13.83 -4.88
CA LYS A 154 44.78 -14.88 -5.89
C LYS A 154 46.27 -15.07 -6.19
N TYR A 155 47.04 -13.98 -6.26
CA TYR A 155 48.47 -14.03 -6.53
C TYR A 155 49.31 -14.42 -5.31
N SER A 156 48.88 -14.03 -4.10
CA SER A 156 49.52 -14.44 -2.84
C SER A 156 49.56 -15.96 -2.69
N ALA A 157 48.46 -16.65 -2.99
CA ALA A 157 48.39 -18.10 -2.92
C ALA A 157 49.42 -18.76 -3.86
N TYR A 158 49.58 -18.26 -5.08
CA TYR A 158 50.55 -18.80 -6.04
C TYR A 158 52.00 -18.65 -5.55
N PHE A 159 52.34 -17.50 -4.97
CA PHE A 159 53.68 -17.26 -4.41
C PHE A 159 54.00 -18.20 -3.24
N GLY A 160 53.01 -18.47 -2.38
CA GLY A 160 53.14 -19.44 -1.28
C GLY A 160 53.48 -20.85 -1.77
N TRP A 161 52.80 -21.33 -2.81
CA TRP A 161 53.08 -22.65 -3.39
C TRP A 161 54.48 -22.77 -3.98
N VAL A 162 54.95 -21.74 -4.70
CA VAL A 162 56.30 -21.73 -5.27
C VAL A 162 57.36 -21.79 -4.17
N SER A 163 57.18 -21.04 -3.09
CA SER A 163 58.08 -21.06 -1.93
C SER A 163 58.10 -22.43 -1.23
N ALA A 164 56.92 -23.03 -1.02
CA ALA A 164 56.79 -24.34 -0.39
C ALA A 164 57.50 -25.45 -1.18
N LEU A 165 57.30 -25.49 -2.51
CA LEU A 165 57.97 -26.46 -3.39
C LEU A 165 59.49 -26.32 -3.35
N PHE A 166 60.00 -25.08 -3.31
CA PHE A 166 61.43 -24.83 -3.20
C PHE A 166 62.01 -25.34 -1.87
N LEU A 167 61.32 -25.09 -0.75
CA LEU A 167 61.74 -25.57 0.57
C LEU A 167 61.71 -27.10 0.66
N ILE A 168 60.68 -27.76 0.12
CA ILE A 168 60.59 -29.22 0.08
C ILE A 168 61.76 -29.80 -0.72
N ASN A 169 62.09 -29.23 -1.88
CA ASN A 169 63.20 -29.70 -2.71
C ASN A 169 64.56 -29.49 -2.01
N TYR A 170 64.75 -28.34 -1.35
CA TYR A 170 65.92 -28.09 -0.51
C TYR A 170 66.05 -29.08 0.66
N LEU A 171 64.94 -29.41 1.33
CA LEU A 171 64.93 -30.41 2.40
C LEU A 171 65.27 -31.80 1.86
N LEU A 172 64.72 -32.22 0.72
CA LEU A 172 65.01 -33.51 0.09
C LEU A 172 66.49 -33.65 -0.31
N THR A 173 67.06 -32.61 -0.93
CA THR A 173 68.49 -32.60 -1.30
C THR A 173 69.39 -32.63 -0.07
N LYS A 174 69.01 -31.93 1.01
CA LYS A 174 69.74 -31.95 2.28
C LYS A 174 69.61 -33.31 2.98
N LEU A 175 68.43 -33.93 2.97
CA LEU A 175 68.19 -35.29 3.50
C LEU A 175 69.03 -36.32 2.75
N LYS A 176 69.07 -36.23 1.41
CA LYS A 176 69.92 -37.06 0.55
C LYS A 176 71.41 -36.86 0.83
N SER A 177 71.84 -35.65 1.21
CA SER A 177 73.23 -35.37 1.61
C SER A 177 73.59 -35.89 3.02
N TRP A 178 72.59 -36.12 3.87
CA TRP A 178 72.74 -36.65 5.23
C TRP A 178 72.59 -38.17 5.31
N LEU A 179 71.93 -38.78 4.32
CA LEU A 179 71.92 -40.23 4.16
C LEU A 179 73.32 -40.71 3.75
N PRO A 180 74.01 -41.54 4.56
CA PRO A 180 75.28 -42.13 4.17
C PRO A 180 75.08 -42.99 2.92
N LYS A 181 76.03 -42.94 1.96
CA LYS A 181 76.06 -43.77 0.73
C LYS A 181 76.27 -45.28 1.01
N LYS A 182 75.45 -45.87 1.88
CA LYS A 182 75.54 -47.29 2.29
C LYS A 182 74.18 -48.01 2.31
N LEU A 183 73.21 -47.53 1.54
CA LEU A 183 71.89 -48.19 1.41
C LEU A 183 71.43 -48.40 -0.04
N PHE A 184 72.34 -48.27 -1.01
CA PHE A 184 72.13 -48.76 -2.37
C PHE A 184 73.43 -49.46 -2.81
N THR A 185 73.56 -50.71 -2.41
CA THR A 185 74.40 -51.74 -3.04
C THR A 185 73.53 -52.97 -3.15
#